data_AF-A0A937NS90-F1
#
_entry.id   AF-A0A937NS90-F1
#
_cell.length_a   1.000
_cell.length_b   1.000
_cell.length_c   1.000
_cell.angle_alpha   90.00
_cell.angle_beta   90.00
_cell.angle_gamma   90.00
#
_symmetry.space_group_name_H-M   'P 1'
#
loop_
_entity.id
_entity.type
_entity.pdbx_description
1 polymer ?
#
loop_
_entity_poly.entity_id
_entity_poly.type
_entity_poly.pdbx_seq_one_letter_code
_entity_poly.pdbx_strand_id
1 'polypeptide(L)'
;MGKLVRVLVVVCLLLSIGALVLGMQLFGKRELLKGRAQKLENAVIQLGALIEEEAPKGDTVQYPERDISPTTLDFLDEQEFSSFWGSYSNSYETADAATMNIKRREAELFAYYKRNAEGKVLKDARGLKVTSGDGTMQGLLDDILGKAEDQYNLLNDTRQQMGETRAELVAANQDLNQAKGGYRQTLAKLKDTEEAKARVEGELQVTKNDLAESREAQRALEDAIAEERRQLQFVEEQKIELEDNITQLLKEEIAGLRGKTPTKAIESTAQQGSLDQIIVDPGTKGKVVSVNDTWNFVILALSDTALTEILGENLDQAPGAVEFMIKRDIDGQETFVTKVRLQQVRRDEKLAIASILGDWQQMNVEEGDIVFK
;
A
#
# COMPACT_ATOMS: atom_id res chain seq x y z
N MET A 1 -32.89 -96.90 70.63
CA MET A 1 -33.56 -95.74 70.01
C MET A 1 -33.19 -94.40 70.65
N GLY A 2 -33.71 -94.02 71.83
CA GLY A 2 -33.61 -92.63 72.34
C GLY A 2 -32.21 -91.99 72.45
N LYS A 3 -31.14 -92.75 72.75
CA LYS A 3 -29.76 -92.22 72.77
C LYS A 3 -29.27 -91.79 71.37
N LEU A 4 -29.64 -92.54 70.34
CA LEU A 4 -29.24 -92.30 68.95
C LEU A 4 -29.92 -91.03 68.40
N VAL A 5 -31.19 -90.84 68.73
CA VAL A 5 -31.94 -89.61 68.42
C VAL A 5 -31.29 -88.38 69.07
N ARG A 6 -30.85 -88.46 70.33
CA ARG A 6 -30.15 -87.33 71.00
C ARG A 6 -28.84 -86.94 70.31
N VAL A 7 -28.03 -87.92 69.90
CA VAL A 7 -26.79 -87.66 69.14
C VAL A 7 -27.10 -87.00 67.80
N LEU A 8 -28.12 -87.49 67.08
CA LEU A 8 -28.55 -86.93 65.79
C LEU A 8 -29.06 -85.48 65.93
N VAL A 9 -29.82 -85.17 66.99
CA VAL A 9 -30.26 -83.80 67.30
C VAL A 9 -29.07 -82.85 67.53
N VAL A 10 -28.05 -83.27 68.27
CA VAL A 10 -26.83 -82.45 68.49
C VAL A 10 -26.06 -82.23 67.18
N VAL A 11 -25.93 -83.26 66.35
CA VAL A 11 -25.29 -83.14 65.03
C VAL A 11 -26.07 -82.19 64.11
N CYS A 12 -27.40 -82.30 64.05
CA CYS A 12 -28.24 -81.36 63.30
C CYS A 12 -28.13 -79.91 63.80
N LEU A 13 -28.02 -79.70 65.12
CA LEU A 13 -27.82 -78.37 65.69
C LEU A 13 -26.44 -77.78 65.33
N LEU A 14 -25.37 -78.57 65.41
CA LEU A 14 -24.04 -78.15 64.97
C LEU A 14 -23.98 -77.83 63.47
N LEU A 15 -24.62 -78.65 62.62
CA LEU A 15 -24.74 -78.38 61.19
C LEU A 15 -25.57 -77.12 60.90
N SER A 16 -26.61 -76.85 61.68
CA SER A 16 -27.42 -75.63 61.55
C SER A 16 -26.63 -74.37 61.90
N ILE A 17 -25.81 -74.43 62.96
CA ILE A 17 -24.89 -73.33 63.33
C ILE A 17 -23.83 -73.14 62.24
N GLY A 18 -23.25 -74.23 61.72
CA GLY A 18 -22.29 -74.17 60.61
C GLY A 18 -22.88 -73.53 59.35
N ALA A 19 -24.11 -73.90 58.99
CA ALA A 19 -24.84 -73.32 57.87
C ALA A 19 -25.12 -71.82 58.07
N LEU A 20 -25.46 -71.39 59.30
CA LEU A 20 -25.69 -69.99 59.64
C LEU A 20 -24.40 -69.16 59.52
N VAL A 21 -23.26 -69.67 60.01
CA VAL A 21 -21.94 -69.02 59.87
C VAL A 21 -21.54 -68.89 58.40
N LEU A 22 -21.71 -69.96 57.60
CA LEU A 22 -21.46 -69.91 56.16
C LEU A 22 -22.40 -68.92 55.45
N GLY A 23 -23.66 -68.84 55.86
CA GLY A 23 -24.64 -67.86 55.38
C GLY A 23 -24.19 -66.41 55.63
N MET A 24 -23.71 -66.10 56.85
CA MET A 24 -23.17 -64.77 57.17
C MET A 24 -21.93 -64.42 56.33
N GLN A 25 -21.02 -65.39 56.13
CA GLN A 25 -19.84 -65.18 55.28
C GLN A 25 -20.22 -64.99 53.80
N LEU A 26 -21.19 -65.76 53.29
CA LEU A 26 -21.71 -65.61 51.94
C LEU A 26 -22.41 -64.26 51.75
N PHE A 27 -23.19 -63.79 52.72
CA PHE A 27 -23.82 -62.48 52.66
C PHE A 27 -22.78 -61.36 52.61
N GLY A 28 -21.76 -61.42 53.49
CA GLY A 28 -20.64 -60.46 53.47
C GLY A 28 -19.85 -60.45 52.16
N LYS A 29 -19.65 -61.62 51.52
CA LYS A 29 -19.02 -61.74 50.19
C LYS A 29 -19.93 -61.22 49.07
N ARG A 30 -21.23 -61.56 49.08
CA ARG A 30 -22.23 -61.07 48.11
C ARG A 30 -22.36 -59.56 48.17
N GLU A 31 -22.38 -59.00 49.37
CA GLU A 31 -22.43 -57.57 49.56
C GLU A 31 -21.10 -56.93 49.14
N LEU A 32 -19.93 -57.53 49.43
CA LEU A 32 -18.64 -57.16 48.84
C LEU A 32 -18.55 -57.35 47.32
N LEU A 33 -19.54 -58.02 46.73
CA LEU A 33 -19.79 -58.18 45.31
C LEU A 33 -21.10 -57.46 44.89
N LYS A 34 -21.40 -56.25 45.42
CA LYS A 34 -22.38 -55.31 44.82
C LYS A 34 -21.96 -53.90 44.31
N GLY A 35 -20.92 -53.21 44.82
CA GLY A 35 -20.43 -51.90 44.33
C GLY A 35 -18.93 -51.56 43.97
N ARG A 36 -17.91 -52.44 43.86
CA ARG A 36 -16.63 -52.15 43.16
C ARG A 36 -16.93 -52.12 41.70
N ALA A 37 -17.77 -53.05 41.23
CA ALA A 37 -18.39 -52.83 39.95
C ALA A 37 -19.34 -51.62 40.01
N GLN A 38 -20.21 -51.32 41.01
CA GLN A 38 -20.96 -50.02 40.97
C GLN A 38 -20.04 -48.77 40.96
N LYS A 39 -18.78 -48.92 41.39
CA LYS A 39 -17.73 -47.90 41.24
C LYS A 39 -17.05 -47.96 39.87
N LEU A 40 -16.86 -49.15 39.30
CA LEU A 40 -16.48 -49.38 37.91
C LEU A 40 -17.62 -49.02 36.93
N GLU A 41 -18.87 -48.98 37.38
CA GLU A 41 -20.09 -48.58 36.69
C GLU A 41 -20.04 -47.09 36.56
N ASN A 42 -19.99 -46.38 37.69
CA ASN A 42 -19.77 -44.94 37.72
C ASN A 42 -18.49 -44.54 36.95
N ALA A 43 -17.38 -45.24 37.14
CA ALA A 43 -16.14 -44.92 36.45
C ALA A 43 -16.15 -45.26 34.95
N VAL A 44 -16.81 -46.34 34.52
CA VAL A 44 -17.02 -46.61 33.08
C VAL A 44 -18.00 -45.60 32.49
N ILE A 45 -19.02 -45.18 33.24
CA ILE A 45 -19.96 -44.11 32.85
C ILE A 45 -19.23 -42.78 32.67
N GLN A 46 -18.32 -42.44 33.59
CA GLN A 46 -17.49 -41.23 33.52
C GLN A 46 -16.43 -41.33 32.41
N LEU A 47 -15.75 -42.47 32.25
CA LEU A 47 -14.85 -42.72 31.10
C LEU A 47 -15.59 -42.65 29.76
N GLY A 48 -16.85 -43.11 29.71
CA GLY A 48 -17.70 -42.97 28.53
C GLY A 48 -17.89 -41.51 28.13
N ALA A 49 -18.10 -40.63 29.11
CA ALA A 49 -18.22 -39.19 28.88
C ALA A 49 -16.91 -38.50 28.39
N LEU A 50 -15.81 -39.25 28.31
CA LEU A 50 -14.49 -38.80 27.84
C LEU A 50 -14.04 -39.49 26.55
N ILE A 51 -14.81 -40.48 26.08
CA ILE A 51 -14.55 -41.23 24.84
C ILE A 51 -15.55 -40.77 23.79
N GLU A 52 -15.05 -40.36 22.63
CA GLU A 52 -15.87 -39.90 21.50
C GLU A 52 -16.73 -41.04 20.91
N GLU A 53 -18.01 -40.76 20.66
CA GLU A 53 -19.00 -41.73 20.17
C GLU A 53 -18.85 -42.01 18.66
N GLU A 54 -18.47 -40.99 17.89
CA GLU A 54 -18.08 -41.09 16.49
C GLU A 54 -16.81 -40.26 16.23
N ALA A 55 -16.00 -40.67 15.24
CA ALA A 55 -14.89 -39.83 14.79
C ALA A 55 -15.40 -38.49 14.24
N PRO A 56 -14.75 -37.35 14.53
CA PRO A 56 -15.20 -36.04 14.08
C PRO A 56 -15.27 -35.98 12.55
N LYS A 57 -16.45 -35.63 12.04
CA LYS A 57 -16.69 -35.46 10.59
C LYS A 57 -16.20 -34.08 10.20
N GLY A 58 -15.08 -34.04 9.48
CA GLY A 58 -14.52 -32.79 8.97
C GLY A 58 -15.31 -32.29 7.76
N ASP A 59 -15.66 -31.01 7.78
CA ASP A 59 -16.16 -30.32 6.58
C ASP A 59 -15.02 -30.08 5.60
N THR A 60 -15.28 -30.30 4.30
CA THR A 60 -14.36 -29.92 3.21
C THR A 60 -14.42 -28.40 2.99
N VAL A 61 -13.61 -27.66 3.75
CA VAL A 61 -13.43 -26.21 3.59
C VAL A 61 -12.26 -25.94 2.65
N GLN A 62 -12.47 -25.07 1.66
CA GLN A 62 -11.43 -24.63 0.74
C GLN A 62 -10.66 -23.45 1.34
N TYR A 63 -9.34 -23.56 1.40
CA TYR A 63 -8.43 -22.55 1.95
C TYR A 63 -7.63 -21.83 0.86
N PRO A 64 -7.19 -20.57 1.10
CA PRO A 64 -6.33 -19.87 0.15
C PRO A 64 -4.99 -20.60 0.01
N GLU A 65 -4.67 -20.99 -1.21
CA GLU A 65 -3.41 -21.63 -1.53
C GLU A 65 -2.25 -20.62 -1.43
N ARG A 66 -1.11 -21.07 -0.91
CA ARG A 66 0.07 -20.21 -0.77
C ARG A 66 0.83 -20.14 -2.09
N ASP A 67 1.02 -18.95 -2.64
CA ASP A 67 1.93 -18.70 -3.75
C ASP A 67 3.35 -19.11 -3.31
N ILE A 68 3.92 -20.10 -4.01
CA ILE A 68 5.31 -20.56 -3.80
C ILE A 68 6.26 -20.07 -4.89
N SER A 69 5.74 -19.51 -6.00
CA SER A 69 6.56 -19.04 -7.11
C SER A 69 7.44 -17.85 -6.70
N PRO A 70 8.60 -17.65 -7.35
CA PRO A 70 9.51 -16.57 -6.97
C PRO A 70 8.93 -15.17 -7.26
N THR A 71 9.58 -14.16 -6.70
CA THR A 71 9.27 -12.74 -6.93
C THR A 71 10.36 -12.15 -7.82
N THR A 72 10.28 -12.43 -9.12
CA THR A 72 11.26 -12.05 -10.14
C THR A 72 10.73 -10.99 -11.11
N LEU A 73 11.64 -10.36 -11.85
CA LEU A 73 11.34 -9.47 -12.97
C LEU A 73 10.86 -10.23 -14.22
N ASP A 74 11.32 -11.47 -14.39
CA ASP A 74 10.88 -12.34 -15.47
C ASP A 74 9.39 -12.69 -15.30
N PHE A 75 8.65 -12.58 -16.40
CA PHE A 75 7.24 -12.92 -16.44
C PHE A 75 7.09 -14.43 -16.21
N LEU A 76 6.53 -14.81 -15.07
CA LEU A 76 6.12 -16.18 -14.80
C LEU A 76 4.81 -16.42 -15.59
N ASP A 77 4.86 -17.27 -16.61
CA ASP A 77 3.69 -17.62 -17.44
C ASP A 77 2.53 -18.14 -16.58
N GLU A 78 2.83 -18.90 -15.52
CA GLU A 78 1.87 -19.35 -14.51
C GLU A 78 2.46 -19.21 -13.09
N GLN A 79 1.61 -18.94 -12.10
CA GLN A 79 2.00 -18.89 -10.68
C GLN A 79 1.82 -20.27 -10.04
N GLU A 80 2.87 -20.77 -9.38
CA GLU A 80 2.82 -22.03 -8.64
C GLU A 80 2.23 -21.82 -7.23
N PHE A 81 1.28 -22.69 -6.87
CA PHE A 81 0.58 -22.67 -5.58
C PHE A 81 0.82 -23.96 -4.78
N SER A 82 0.84 -23.83 -3.45
CA SER A 82 1.06 -24.95 -2.54
C SER A 82 -0.23 -25.76 -2.32
N SER A 83 -0.16 -27.06 -2.65
CA SER A 83 -1.24 -28.03 -2.43
C SER A 83 -1.46 -28.46 -0.97
N PHE A 84 -0.80 -27.82 0.01
CA PHE A 84 -0.83 -28.18 1.43
C PHE A 84 -2.26 -28.34 1.99
N TRP A 85 -3.16 -27.43 1.62
CA TRP A 85 -4.55 -27.48 2.09
C TRP A 85 -5.38 -28.62 1.48
N GLY A 86 -4.97 -29.17 0.33
CA GLY A 86 -5.68 -30.26 -0.35
C GLY A 86 -5.64 -31.60 0.37
N SER A 87 -4.71 -31.78 1.33
CA SER A 87 -4.63 -32.95 2.22
C SER A 87 -5.02 -32.65 3.67
N TYR A 88 -5.34 -31.39 3.98
CA TYR A 88 -5.73 -30.96 5.33
C TYR A 88 -7.20 -31.29 5.60
N SER A 89 -7.53 -31.72 6.82
CA SER A 89 -8.91 -32.03 7.22
C SER A 89 -9.27 -31.34 8.54
N ASN A 90 -10.37 -30.60 8.53
CA ASN A 90 -10.88 -29.89 9.72
C ASN A 90 -11.39 -30.83 10.82
N SER A 91 -11.52 -32.14 10.53
CA SER A 91 -11.80 -33.17 11.54
C SER A 91 -10.81 -33.14 12.70
N TYR A 92 -9.57 -32.70 12.46
CA TYR A 92 -8.54 -32.59 13.50
C TYR A 92 -8.77 -31.43 14.46
N GLU A 93 -9.60 -30.43 14.12
CA GLU A 93 -9.87 -29.23 14.94
C GLU A 93 -11.20 -29.30 15.70
N THR A 94 -12.00 -30.36 15.50
CA THR A 94 -13.36 -30.44 16.07
C THR A 94 -13.31 -30.72 17.57
N ALA A 95 -13.36 -29.67 18.39
CA ALA A 95 -13.55 -29.76 19.84
C ALA A 95 -14.97 -30.24 20.20
N ASP A 96 -15.16 -30.72 21.43
CA ASP A 96 -16.45 -31.13 22.00
C ASP A 96 -17.25 -32.13 21.15
N ALA A 97 -16.57 -33.08 20.51
CA ALA A 97 -17.21 -34.22 19.85
C ALA A 97 -18.08 -34.99 20.85
N ALA A 98 -19.25 -35.46 20.40
CA ALA A 98 -20.21 -36.15 21.26
C ALA A 98 -19.56 -37.38 21.93
N THR A 99 -19.67 -37.50 23.25
CA THR A 99 -19.04 -38.58 24.02
C THR A 99 -20.02 -39.68 24.45
N MET A 100 -19.50 -40.89 24.57
CA MET A 100 -20.26 -42.12 24.71
C MET A 100 -21.06 -42.19 26.04
N ASN A 101 -22.38 -42.04 25.96
CA ASN A 101 -23.24 -42.02 27.13
C ASN A 101 -23.52 -43.42 27.72
N ILE A 102 -22.53 -43.99 28.42
CA ILE A 102 -22.63 -45.34 29.03
C ILE A 102 -23.61 -45.36 30.22
N LYS A 103 -24.06 -44.21 30.74
CA LYS A 103 -25.10 -44.14 31.79
C LYS A 103 -26.41 -44.83 31.40
N ARG A 104 -26.68 -44.98 30.09
CA ARG A 104 -27.82 -45.77 29.59
C ARG A 104 -27.68 -47.29 29.77
N ARG A 105 -26.51 -47.79 30.20
CA ARG A 105 -26.17 -49.21 30.37
C ARG A 105 -25.66 -49.58 31.78
N GLU A 106 -25.90 -48.69 32.74
CA GLU A 106 -25.54 -48.74 34.16
C GLU A 106 -25.63 -50.18 34.76
N ALA A 107 -26.80 -50.83 34.65
CA ALA A 107 -27.14 -52.11 35.29
C ALA A 107 -26.19 -53.33 35.10
N GLU A 108 -25.22 -53.30 34.19
CA GLU A 108 -24.31 -54.41 33.89
C GLU A 108 -23.17 -54.59 34.93
N LEU A 109 -23.00 -53.67 35.89
CA LEU A 109 -21.72 -53.46 36.57
C LEU A 109 -21.82 -53.42 38.13
N PHE A 110 -22.10 -54.49 38.91
CA PHE A 110 -22.25 -54.43 40.40
C PHE A 110 -21.29 -55.34 41.28
N ALA A 111 -20.26 -54.86 42.07
CA ALA A 111 -19.27 -55.73 42.84
C ALA A 111 -18.38 -55.26 44.12
N TYR A 112 -18.84 -54.83 45.33
CA TYR A 112 -18.42 -53.82 46.43
C TYR A 112 -17.00 -53.39 46.98
N TYR A 113 -16.39 -53.97 48.04
CA TYR A 113 -15.55 -53.21 49.03
C TYR A 113 -13.99 -53.24 48.92
N LYS A 114 -13.29 -52.25 49.55
CA LYS A 114 -11.81 -52.15 49.81
C LYS A 114 -11.34 -53.20 50.83
N ARG A 115 -10.04 -53.53 50.85
CA ARG A 115 -9.38 -54.42 51.83
C ARG A 115 -8.00 -53.90 52.27
N ASN A 116 -7.49 -54.35 53.41
CA ASN A 116 -6.12 -54.11 53.89
C ASN A 116 -5.14 -55.23 53.48
N ALA A 117 -3.87 -55.12 53.90
CA ALA A 117 -2.80 -56.08 53.62
C ALA A 117 -3.06 -57.53 54.11
N GLU A 118 -3.95 -57.71 55.09
CA GLU A 118 -4.41 -59.04 55.56
C GLU A 118 -5.68 -59.54 54.84
N GLY A 119 -6.14 -58.83 53.80
CA GLY A 119 -7.32 -59.20 53.02
C GLY A 119 -8.68 -58.94 53.72
N LYS A 120 -8.69 -58.25 54.88
CA LYS A 120 -9.91 -57.86 55.62
C LYS A 120 -10.40 -56.48 55.17
N VAL A 121 -11.71 -56.24 55.26
CA VAL A 121 -12.33 -54.97 54.86
C VAL A 121 -12.04 -53.90 55.93
N LEU A 122 -11.41 -52.79 55.53
CA LEU A 122 -11.17 -51.63 56.39
C LEU A 122 -12.49 -50.99 56.83
N LYS A 123 -12.53 -50.47 58.06
CA LYS A 123 -13.69 -49.80 58.64
C LYS A 123 -13.31 -48.42 59.14
N ASP A 124 -14.23 -47.47 59.04
CA ASP A 124 -14.08 -46.09 59.52
C ASP A 124 -14.24 -46.00 61.05
N ALA A 125 -14.11 -44.78 61.59
CA ALA A 125 -14.29 -44.49 63.02
C ALA A 125 -15.71 -44.79 63.56
N ARG A 126 -16.68 -45.09 62.70
CA ARG A 126 -18.06 -45.48 63.02
C ARG A 126 -18.34 -46.96 62.77
N GLY A 127 -17.33 -47.74 62.36
CA GLY A 127 -17.43 -49.18 62.08
C GLY A 127 -17.94 -49.53 60.67
N LEU A 128 -18.13 -48.54 59.79
CA LEU A 128 -18.63 -48.69 58.42
C LEU A 128 -17.48 -49.03 57.45
N LYS A 129 -17.73 -49.89 56.47
CA LYS A 129 -16.71 -50.37 55.52
C LYS A 129 -16.19 -49.22 54.65
N VAL A 130 -14.89 -48.89 54.71
CA VAL A 130 -14.25 -47.82 53.92
C VAL A 130 -14.19 -48.21 52.44
N THR A 131 -14.55 -47.29 51.55
CA THR A 131 -14.59 -47.55 50.08
C THR A 131 -13.94 -46.48 49.20
N SER A 132 -13.26 -45.50 49.80
CA SER A 132 -12.62 -44.36 49.16
C SER A 132 -11.22 -44.11 49.73
N GLY A 133 -10.46 -43.18 49.11
CA GLY A 133 -9.12 -42.77 49.51
C GLY A 133 -7.99 -43.71 49.08
N ASP A 134 -6.78 -43.18 48.97
CA ASP A 134 -5.59 -43.76 48.32
C ASP A 134 -5.36 -45.27 48.58
N GLY A 135 -4.90 -45.96 47.54
CA GLY A 135 -4.82 -47.43 47.54
C GLY A 135 -6.18 -48.13 47.55
N THR A 136 -7.27 -47.45 47.16
CA THR A 136 -8.54 -48.10 46.76
C THR A 136 -8.55 -48.36 45.26
N MET A 137 -9.36 -49.33 44.84
CA MET A 137 -9.86 -49.38 43.46
C MET A 137 -10.62 -48.10 43.08
N GLN A 138 -11.35 -47.48 44.01
CA GLN A 138 -11.93 -46.14 43.83
C GLN A 138 -10.86 -45.10 43.49
N GLY A 139 -9.83 -44.90 44.31
CA GLY A 139 -8.79 -43.90 44.08
C GLY A 139 -7.94 -44.18 42.84
N LEU A 140 -7.78 -45.46 42.44
CA LEU A 140 -7.19 -45.79 41.14
C LEU A 140 -8.12 -45.40 39.97
N LEU A 141 -9.43 -45.60 40.12
CA LEU A 141 -10.42 -45.17 39.12
C LEU A 141 -10.52 -43.65 39.09
N ASP A 142 -10.53 -42.96 40.23
CA ASP A 142 -10.54 -41.50 40.34
C ASP A 142 -9.26 -40.89 39.74
N ASP A 143 -8.09 -41.52 39.94
CA ASP A 143 -6.81 -41.12 39.33
C ASP A 143 -6.79 -41.34 37.81
N ILE A 144 -7.31 -42.47 37.33
CA ILE A 144 -7.45 -42.75 35.89
C ILE A 144 -8.49 -41.82 35.25
N LEU A 145 -9.58 -41.51 35.95
CA LEU A 145 -10.61 -40.56 35.52
C LEU A 145 -10.07 -39.15 35.47
N GLY A 146 -9.41 -38.66 36.52
CA GLY A 146 -8.77 -37.35 36.52
C GLY A 146 -7.77 -37.22 35.38
N LYS A 147 -6.94 -38.25 35.16
CA LYS A 147 -6.01 -38.29 34.01
C LYS A 147 -6.71 -38.35 32.66
N ALA A 148 -7.87 -38.98 32.56
CA ALA A 148 -8.67 -39.01 31.33
C ALA A 148 -9.41 -37.68 31.09
N GLU A 149 -9.89 -37.01 32.14
CA GLU A 149 -10.45 -35.65 32.12
C GLU A 149 -9.35 -34.67 31.70
N ASP A 150 -8.17 -34.71 32.32
CA ASP A 150 -6.99 -33.92 31.94
C ASP A 150 -6.57 -34.15 30.49
N GLN A 151 -6.57 -35.41 30.01
CA GLN A 151 -6.24 -35.75 28.63
C GLN A 151 -7.31 -35.28 27.63
N TYR A 152 -8.59 -35.38 27.98
CA TYR A 152 -9.70 -34.88 27.15
C TYR A 152 -9.66 -33.36 27.03
N ASN A 153 -9.47 -32.66 28.16
CA ASN A 153 -9.31 -31.21 28.21
C ASN A 153 -8.08 -30.77 27.39
N LEU A 154 -6.91 -31.39 27.60
CA LEU A 154 -5.71 -31.11 26.83
C LEU A 154 -5.90 -31.36 25.33
N LEU A 155 -6.64 -32.40 24.95
CA LEU A 155 -6.95 -32.70 23.55
C LEU A 155 -7.82 -31.58 22.95
N ASN A 156 -8.89 -31.15 23.64
CA ASN A 156 -9.75 -30.06 23.16
C ASN A 156 -9.02 -28.70 23.13
N ASP A 157 -8.19 -28.39 24.13
CA ASP A 157 -7.30 -27.21 24.11
C ASP A 157 -6.36 -27.25 22.90
N THR A 158 -5.76 -28.41 22.62
CA THR A 158 -4.89 -28.60 21.44
C THR A 158 -5.66 -28.42 20.13
N ARG A 159 -6.90 -28.92 20.04
CA ARG A 159 -7.77 -28.74 18.87
C ARG A 159 -8.14 -27.28 18.64
N GLN A 160 -8.48 -26.55 19.70
CA GLN A 160 -8.73 -25.12 19.63
C GLN A 160 -7.48 -24.37 19.15
N GLN A 161 -6.32 -24.63 19.76
CA GLN A 161 -5.04 -24.02 19.35
C GLN A 161 -4.65 -24.36 17.91
N MET A 162 -4.96 -25.56 17.40
CA MET A 162 -4.79 -25.88 15.98
C MET A 162 -5.70 -25.06 15.08
N GLY A 163 -6.96 -24.85 15.46
CA GLY A 163 -7.89 -23.98 14.71
C GLY A 163 -7.49 -22.51 14.71
N GLU A 164 -6.95 -22.00 15.82
CA GLU A 164 -6.35 -20.67 15.93
C GLU A 164 -5.08 -20.56 15.05
N THR A 165 -4.18 -21.52 15.16
CA THR A 165 -2.95 -21.59 14.34
C THR A 165 -3.26 -21.69 12.84
N ARG A 166 -4.31 -22.44 12.46
CA ARG A 166 -4.80 -22.49 11.07
C ARG A 166 -5.29 -21.13 10.63
N ALA A 167 -6.06 -20.42 11.45
CA ALA A 167 -6.57 -19.09 11.12
C ALA A 167 -5.43 -18.08 10.90
N GLU A 168 -4.41 -18.09 11.78
CA GLU A 168 -3.19 -17.28 11.61
C GLU A 168 -2.42 -17.67 10.33
N LEU A 169 -2.26 -18.97 10.04
CA LEU A 169 -1.58 -19.44 8.83
C LEU A 169 -2.33 -19.06 7.56
N VAL A 170 -3.67 -19.09 7.58
CA VAL A 170 -4.54 -18.63 6.49
C VAL A 170 -4.35 -17.13 6.25
N ALA A 171 -4.35 -16.30 7.31
CA ALA A 171 -4.10 -14.87 7.20
C ALA A 171 -2.69 -14.57 6.66
N ALA A 172 -1.67 -15.23 7.23
CA ALA A 172 -0.27 -15.08 6.79
C ALA A 172 -0.06 -15.49 5.31
N ASN A 173 -0.77 -16.51 4.82
CA ASN A 173 -0.76 -16.87 3.40
C ASN A 173 -1.41 -15.78 2.52
N GLN A 174 -2.51 -15.17 2.95
CA GLN A 174 -3.17 -14.08 2.23
C GLN A 174 -2.26 -12.84 2.17
N ASP A 175 -1.69 -12.43 3.30
CA ASP A 175 -0.74 -11.30 3.40
C ASP A 175 0.49 -11.53 2.53
N LEU A 176 1.07 -12.74 2.55
CA LEU A 176 2.23 -13.11 1.74
C LEU A 176 1.90 -13.08 0.24
N ASN A 177 0.75 -13.61 -0.17
CA ASN A 177 0.30 -13.58 -1.56
C ASN A 177 0.07 -12.13 -2.03
N GLN A 178 -0.56 -11.28 -1.21
CA GLN A 178 -0.79 -9.87 -1.50
C GLN A 178 0.54 -9.10 -1.59
N ALA A 179 1.47 -9.32 -0.66
CA ALA A 179 2.80 -8.71 -0.68
C ALA A 179 3.58 -9.11 -1.94
N LYS A 180 3.59 -10.40 -2.31
CA LYS A 180 4.19 -10.88 -3.56
C LYS A 180 3.59 -10.20 -4.78
N GLY A 181 2.26 -10.07 -4.85
CA GLY A 181 1.58 -9.33 -5.92
C GLY A 181 2.04 -7.88 -6.02
N GLY A 182 2.10 -7.18 -4.89
CA GLY A 182 2.60 -5.79 -4.81
C GLY A 182 4.07 -5.65 -5.20
N TYR A 183 4.93 -6.59 -4.81
CA TYR A 183 6.34 -6.60 -5.22
C TYR A 183 6.49 -6.82 -6.73
N ARG A 184 5.76 -7.76 -7.34
CA ARG A 184 5.79 -7.98 -8.80
C ARG A 184 5.36 -6.73 -9.58
N GLN A 185 4.29 -6.04 -9.14
CA GLN A 185 3.88 -4.76 -9.71
C GLN A 185 4.93 -3.65 -9.56
N THR A 186 5.65 -3.64 -8.43
CA THR A 186 6.71 -2.65 -8.16
C THR A 186 7.94 -2.93 -9.03
N LEU A 187 8.31 -4.19 -9.22
CA LEU A 187 9.38 -4.61 -10.12
C LEU A 187 9.07 -4.25 -11.59
N ALA A 188 7.83 -4.48 -12.05
CA ALA A 188 7.41 -4.06 -13.39
C ALA A 188 7.55 -2.54 -13.60
N LYS A 189 7.03 -1.72 -12.67
CA LYS A 189 7.20 -0.26 -12.69
C LYS A 189 8.67 0.17 -12.65
N LEU A 190 9.49 -0.51 -11.87
CA LEU A 190 10.92 -0.21 -11.78
C LEU A 190 11.61 -0.43 -13.14
N LYS A 191 11.33 -1.55 -13.81
CA LYS A 191 11.79 -1.81 -15.18
C LYS A 191 11.33 -0.72 -16.16
N ASP A 192 10.05 -0.36 -16.14
CA ASP A 192 9.52 0.72 -17.00
C ASP A 192 10.25 2.06 -16.75
N THR A 193 10.59 2.37 -15.50
CA THR A 193 11.36 3.58 -15.16
C THR A 193 12.84 3.50 -15.57
N GLU A 194 13.46 2.32 -15.54
CA GLU A 194 14.83 2.11 -16.04
C GLU A 194 14.88 2.26 -17.57
N GLU A 195 13.92 1.69 -18.29
CA GLU A 195 13.78 1.86 -19.75
C GLU A 195 13.52 3.33 -20.14
N ALA A 196 12.63 4.01 -19.42
CA ALA A 196 12.38 5.44 -19.61
C ALA A 196 13.62 6.29 -19.32
N LYS A 197 14.37 5.98 -18.26
CA LYS A 197 15.64 6.66 -17.94
C LYS A 197 16.67 6.47 -19.06
N ALA A 198 16.86 5.24 -19.54
CA ALA A 198 17.79 4.95 -20.63
C ALA A 198 17.44 5.73 -21.91
N ARG A 199 16.14 5.89 -22.21
CA ARG A 199 15.68 6.72 -23.34
C ARG A 199 16.04 8.19 -23.15
N VAL A 200 15.75 8.76 -21.98
CA VAL A 200 16.06 10.18 -21.66
C VAL A 200 17.56 10.44 -21.64
N GLU A 201 18.39 9.51 -21.18
CA GLU A 201 19.86 9.61 -21.25
C GLU A 201 20.35 9.62 -22.72
N GLY A 202 19.70 8.85 -23.61
CA GLY A 202 19.94 8.90 -25.05
C GLY A 202 19.54 10.24 -25.68
N GLU A 203 18.32 10.72 -25.41
CA GLU A 203 17.82 12.03 -25.87
C GLU A 203 18.72 13.19 -25.39
N LEU A 204 19.21 13.12 -24.15
CA LEU A 204 20.16 14.08 -23.58
C LEU A 204 21.52 14.06 -24.30
N GLN A 205 21.97 12.90 -24.77
CA GLN A 205 23.23 12.81 -25.52
C GLN A 205 23.09 13.35 -26.94
N VAL A 206 21.95 13.11 -27.61
CA VAL A 206 21.65 13.69 -28.93
C VAL A 206 21.59 15.20 -28.84
N THR A 207 20.75 15.75 -27.95
CA THR A 207 20.61 17.21 -27.78
C THR A 207 21.90 17.93 -27.39
N LYS A 208 22.81 17.26 -26.65
CA LYS A 208 24.17 17.78 -26.38
C LYS A 208 25.03 17.85 -27.64
N ASN A 209 24.94 16.87 -28.54
CA ASN A 209 25.66 16.87 -29.80
C ASN A 209 25.11 17.98 -30.72
N ASP A 210 23.78 18.08 -30.87
CA ASP A 210 23.11 19.11 -31.69
C ASP A 210 23.44 20.54 -31.20
N LEU A 211 23.54 20.73 -29.88
CA LEU A 211 23.96 22.00 -29.27
C LEU A 211 25.44 22.32 -29.54
N ALA A 212 26.31 21.31 -29.60
CA ALA A 212 27.71 21.50 -29.96
C ALA A 212 27.85 21.90 -31.45
N GLU A 213 27.17 21.18 -32.36
CA GLU A 213 27.12 21.49 -33.78
C GLU A 213 26.57 22.90 -34.04
N SER A 214 25.46 23.27 -33.39
CA SER A 214 24.87 24.61 -33.49
C SER A 214 25.82 25.72 -33.02
N ARG A 215 26.65 25.47 -32.00
CA ARG A 215 27.67 26.40 -31.50
C ARG A 215 28.87 26.53 -32.44
N GLU A 216 29.26 25.44 -33.11
CA GLU A 216 30.30 25.48 -34.15
C GLU A 216 29.80 26.23 -35.39
N ALA A 217 28.55 26.00 -35.81
CA ALA A 217 27.91 26.75 -36.89
C ALA A 217 27.79 28.26 -36.56
N GLN A 218 27.44 28.62 -35.32
CA GLN A 218 27.44 30.03 -34.88
C GLN A 218 28.83 30.67 -35.01
N ARG A 219 29.90 30.01 -34.55
CA ARG A 219 31.27 30.52 -34.69
C ARG A 219 31.67 30.70 -36.15
N ALA A 220 31.36 29.73 -37.01
CA ALA A 220 31.67 29.81 -38.43
C ALA A 220 30.95 31.00 -39.12
N LEU A 221 29.71 31.29 -38.71
CA LEU A 221 28.97 32.46 -39.17
C LEU A 221 29.53 33.78 -38.61
N GLU A 222 29.94 33.82 -37.34
CA GLU A 222 30.61 34.98 -36.74
C GLU A 222 31.94 35.31 -37.44
N ASP A 223 32.75 34.30 -37.74
CA ASP A 223 33.99 34.44 -38.52
C ASP A 223 33.72 34.93 -39.95
N ALA A 224 32.68 34.40 -40.62
CA ALA A 224 32.27 34.86 -41.95
C ALA A 224 31.81 36.33 -41.95
N ILE A 225 30.99 36.74 -40.96
CA ILE A 225 30.56 38.14 -40.79
C ILE A 225 31.76 39.06 -40.51
N ALA A 226 32.75 38.59 -39.74
CA ALA A 226 33.97 39.35 -39.48
C ALA A 226 34.80 39.57 -40.76
N GLU A 227 34.88 38.57 -41.64
CA GLU A 227 35.58 38.67 -42.92
C GLU A 227 34.83 39.53 -43.94
N GLU A 228 33.51 39.37 -44.08
CA GLU A 228 32.69 40.25 -44.93
C GLU A 228 32.80 41.73 -44.49
N ARG A 229 32.86 42.00 -43.18
CA ARG A 229 33.10 43.36 -42.67
C ARG A 229 34.46 43.94 -43.07
N ARG A 230 35.52 43.13 -43.11
CA ARG A 230 36.84 43.57 -43.62
C ARG A 230 36.77 43.86 -45.11
N GLN A 231 36.08 43.03 -45.88
CA GLN A 231 35.89 43.24 -47.32
C GLN A 231 35.09 44.51 -47.61
N LEU A 232 34.03 44.78 -46.83
CA LEU A 232 33.28 46.04 -46.90
C LEU A 232 34.17 47.24 -46.60
N GLN A 233 34.97 47.20 -45.52
CA GLN A 233 35.91 48.28 -45.20
C GLN A 233 36.91 48.54 -46.32
N PHE A 234 37.50 47.49 -46.89
CA PHE A 234 38.44 47.61 -48.01
C PHE A 234 37.80 48.20 -49.28
N VAL A 235 36.58 47.78 -49.62
CA VAL A 235 35.83 48.34 -50.75
C VAL A 235 35.41 49.79 -50.48
N GLU A 236 35.11 50.15 -49.25
CA GLU A 236 34.78 51.52 -48.86
C GLU A 236 36.00 52.44 -48.87
N GLU A 237 37.19 51.96 -48.47
CA GLU A 237 38.47 52.66 -48.68
C GLU A 237 38.76 52.88 -50.17
N GLN A 238 38.61 51.85 -51.01
CA GLN A 238 38.75 51.99 -52.48
C GLN A 238 37.75 52.99 -53.07
N LYS A 239 36.51 52.99 -52.57
CA LYS A 239 35.49 53.95 -52.99
C LYS A 239 35.89 55.38 -52.62
N ILE A 240 36.39 55.61 -51.40
CA ILE A 240 36.88 56.92 -50.96
C ILE A 240 38.06 57.36 -51.84
N GLU A 241 39.01 56.47 -52.14
CA GLU A 241 40.14 56.76 -53.03
C GLU A 241 39.67 57.12 -54.46
N LEU A 242 38.66 56.41 -55.00
CA LEU A 242 38.05 56.73 -56.29
C LEU A 242 37.28 58.05 -56.26
N GLU A 243 36.55 58.36 -55.18
CA GLU A 243 35.86 59.64 -55.00
C GLU A 243 36.86 60.80 -54.89
N ASP A 244 37.98 60.63 -54.18
CA ASP A 244 39.06 61.62 -54.12
C ASP A 244 39.71 61.83 -55.49
N ASN A 245 39.98 60.76 -56.25
CA ASN A 245 40.47 60.85 -57.63
C ASN A 245 39.46 61.58 -58.54
N ILE A 246 38.16 61.29 -58.43
CA ILE A 246 37.10 62.00 -59.16
C ILE A 246 37.06 63.48 -58.74
N THR A 247 37.18 63.83 -57.46
CA THR A 247 37.20 65.25 -57.06
C THR A 247 38.50 65.96 -57.44
N GLN A 248 39.63 65.27 -57.55
CA GLN A 248 40.86 65.83 -58.14
C GLN A 248 40.67 66.12 -59.63
N LEU A 249 40.19 65.15 -60.42
CA LEU A 249 39.91 65.35 -61.84
C LEU A 249 38.88 66.46 -62.07
N LEU A 250 37.81 66.52 -61.26
CA LEU A 250 36.86 67.64 -61.29
C LEU A 250 37.49 68.98 -60.89
N LYS A 251 38.44 69.02 -59.94
CA LYS A 251 39.19 70.25 -59.61
C LYS A 251 40.10 70.69 -60.76
N GLU A 252 40.72 69.76 -61.48
CA GLU A 252 41.52 70.04 -62.68
C GLU A 252 40.64 70.51 -63.84
N GLU A 253 39.49 69.89 -64.06
CA GLU A 253 38.51 70.28 -65.06
C GLU A 253 37.88 71.65 -64.72
N ILE A 254 37.59 71.94 -63.45
CA ILE A 254 37.18 73.26 -62.95
C ILE A 254 38.32 74.30 -63.02
N ALA A 255 39.59 73.88 -62.93
CA ALA A 255 40.73 74.76 -63.17
C ALA A 255 40.89 75.10 -64.65
N GLY A 256 40.60 74.15 -65.55
CA GLY A 256 40.46 74.39 -66.99
C GLY A 256 39.22 75.24 -67.35
N LEU A 257 38.15 75.14 -66.56
CA LEU A 257 36.89 75.86 -66.73
C LEU A 257 36.72 77.04 -65.76
N ARG A 258 37.81 77.67 -65.31
CA ARG A 258 37.77 78.82 -64.41
C ARG A 258 37.39 80.13 -65.11
N GLY A 259 36.14 80.17 -65.57
CA GLY A 259 35.53 81.24 -66.34
C GLY A 259 34.06 81.53 -65.99
N LYS A 260 33.61 81.28 -64.75
CA LYS A 260 32.46 81.93 -64.04
C LYS A 260 32.18 81.25 -62.67
N THR A 261 31.65 82.03 -61.74
CA THR A 261 31.23 81.69 -60.36
C THR A 261 29.70 81.50 -60.27
N PRO A 262 29.09 81.17 -59.10
CA PRO A 262 29.45 80.19 -58.05
C PRO A 262 28.24 79.29 -57.66
N THR A 263 28.34 78.49 -56.57
CA THR A 263 27.40 78.46 -55.39
C THR A 263 27.04 77.05 -54.82
N LYS A 264 27.28 76.87 -53.51
CA LYS A 264 26.64 75.96 -52.50
C LYS A 264 26.80 74.42 -52.52
N ALA A 265 27.70 74.00 -51.63
CA ALA A 265 27.57 73.00 -50.55
C ALA A 265 26.18 72.99 -49.81
N ILE A 266 25.75 72.02 -48.98
CA ILE A 266 26.24 70.69 -48.54
C ILE A 266 25.08 69.95 -47.78
N GLU A 267 25.17 68.62 -47.72
CA GLU A 267 24.58 67.63 -46.76
C GLU A 267 23.09 67.57 -46.34
N SER A 268 22.65 66.31 -46.38
CA SER A 268 21.68 65.57 -45.56
C SER A 268 21.58 65.92 -44.06
N THR A 269 20.42 65.59 -43.47
CA THR A 269 20.26 65.41 -42.03
C THR A 269 19.56 64.08 -41.75
N ALA A 270 20.22 63.17 -41.01
CA ALA A 270 19.58 61.96 -40.49
C ALA A 270 18.90 62.29 -39.14
N GLN A 271 17.69 61.76 -38.92
CA GLN A 271 17.00 61.85 -37.64
C GLN A 271 16.83 60.46 -37.03
N GLN A 272 17.40 60.27 -35.84
CA GLN A 272 17.34 59.04 -35.06
C GLN A 272 16.35 59.25 -33.91
N GLY A 273 15.20 58.56 -33.96
CA GLY A 273 14.15 58.65 -32.95
C GLY A 273 14.33 57.63 -31.82
N SER A 274 14.15 58.08 -30.57
CA SER A 274 14.17 57.24 -29.37
C SER A 274 12.85 56.48 -29.17
N LEU A 275 12.91 55.35 -28.48
CA LEU A 275 11.74 54.54 -28.09
C LEU A 275 11.09 55.12 -26.81
N ASP A 276 9.85 55.60 -26.92
CA ASP A 276 9.04 56.00 -25.76
C ASP A 276 8.53 54.77 -24.98
N GLN A 277 8.51 54.86 -23.64
CA GLN A 277 7.86 53.87 -22.78
C GLN A 277 6.39 54.24 -22.55
N ILE A 278 5.49 53.29 -22.83
CA ILE A 278 4.05 53.46 -22.59
C ILE A 278 3.77 53.34 -21.08
N ILE A 279 3.27 54.43 -20.49
CA ILE A 279 2.74 54.46 -19.12
C ILE A 279 1.26 54.06 -19.18
N VAL A 280 0.85 53.13 -18.32
CA VAL A 280 -0.49 52.55 -18.26
C VAL A 280 -1.02 52.74 -16.84
N ASP A 281 -2.25 53.20 -16.68
CA ASP A 281 -2.77 53.68 -15.40
C ASP A 281 -3.05 52.52 -14.41
N PRO A 282 -2.97 52.74 -13.08
CA PRO A 282 -3.27 51.70 -12.10
C PRO A 282 -4.74 51.23 -12.13
N GLY A 283 -4.98 49.97 -11.79
CA GLY A 283 -6.33 49.41 -11.63
C GLY A 283 -6.53 48.03 -12.25
N THR A 284 -7.76 47.51 -12.21
CA THR A 284 -8.13 46.23 -12.82
C THR A 284 -8.27 46.38 -14.33
N LYS A 285 -7.54 45.57 -15.11
CA LYS A 285 -7.41 45.69 -16.57
C LYS A 285 -8.00 44.50 -17.33
N GLY A 286 -8.23 43.36 -16.68
CA GLY A 286 -8.74 42.17 -17.33
C GLY A 286 -8.83 40.94 -16.43
N LYS A 287 -9.00 39.77 -17.05
CA LYS A 287 -8.94 38.45 -16.40
C LYS A 287 -8.14 37.45 -17.22
N VAL A 288 -7.58 36.45 -16.56
CA VAL A 288 -6.99 35.27 -17.19
C VAL A 288 -8.10 34.42 -17.79
N VAL A 289 -7.96 34.06 -19.06
CA VAL A 289 -8.91 33.21 -19.81
C VAL A 289 -8.38 31.79 -19.95
N SER A 290 -7.08 31.62 -20.19
CA SER A 290 -6.44 30.31 -20.29
C SER A 290 -4.94 30.38 -19.99
N VAL A 291 -4.39 29.31 -19.44
CA VAL A 291 -3.00 29.22 -18.98
C VAL A 291 -2.31 28.03 -19.66
N ASN A 292 -1.05 28.20 -20.07
CA ASN A 292 -0.21 27.10 -20.54
C ASN A 292 1.10 27.09 -19.75
N ASP A 293 1.12 26.31 -18.66
CA ASP A 293 2.27 26.15 -17.77
C ASP A 293 3.48 25.52 -18.48
N THR A 294 3.26 24.68 -19.50
CA THR A 294 4.36 24.00 -20.22
C THR A 294 5.16 24.99 -21.06
N TRP A 295 4.55 26.07 -21.52
CA TRP A 295 5.16 27.09 -22.39
C TRP A 295 5.27 28.47 -21.70
N ASN A 296 4.95 28.55 -20.39
CA ASN A 296 4.98 29.77 -19.56
C ASN A 296 4.27 30.99 -20.18
N PHE A 297 3.11 30.78 -20.83
CA PHE A 297 2.28 31.87 -21.33
C PHE A 297 0.84 31.79 -20.84
N VAL A 298 0.18 32.94 -20.86
CA VAL A 298 -1.21 33.12 -20.44
C VAL A 298 -1.97 33.95 -21.47
N ILE A 299 -3.24 33.61 -21.68
CA ILE A 299 -4.19 34.38 -22.50
C ILE A 299 -5.04 35.23 -21.57
N LEU A 300 -5.04 36.54 -21.79
CA LEU A 300 -5.76 37.54 -21.01
C LEU A 300 -6.92 38.12 -21.83
N ALA A 301 -8.11 38.20 -21.24
CA ALA A 301 -9.18 39.06 -21.74
C ALA A 301 -9.02 40.44 -21.13
N LEU A 302 -8.74 41.44 -21.97
CA LEU A 302 -8.56 42.82 -21.55
C LEU A 302 -9.85 43.62 -21.67
N SER A 303 -10.04 44.57 -20.76
CA SER A 303 -11.10 45.58 -20.83
C SER A 303 -10.84 46.58 -21.96
N ASP A 304 -11.90 47.18 -22.49
CA ASP A 304 -11.80 48.21 -23.55
C ASP A 304 -10.93 49.40 -23.12
N THR A 305 -11.01 49.80 -21.86
CA THR A 305 -10.16 50.83 -21.26
C THR A 305 -8.68 50.44 -21.28
N ALA A 306 -8.35 49.20 -20.91
CA ALA A 306 -6.97 48.71 -20.96
C ALA A 306 -6.43 48.64 -22.40
N LEU A 307 -7.27 48.28 -23.38
CA LEU A 307 -6.88 48.24 -24.79
C LEU A 307 -6.55 49.64 -25.34
N THR A 308 -7.36 50.66 -25.00
CA THR A 308 -7.08 52.05 -25.39
C THR A 308 -5.82 52.62 -24.73
N GLU A 309 -5.47 52.18 -23.51
CA GLU A 309 -4.22 52.59 -22.84
C GLU A 309 -2.97 51.93 -23.46
N ILE A 310 -3.08 50.70 -23.97
CA ILE A 310 -1.94 49.94 -24.54
C ILE A 310 -1.70 50.28 -26.03
N LEU A 311 -2.77 50.55 -26.79
CA LEU A 311 -2.74 50.69 -28.24
C LEU A 311 -3.11 52.11 -28.73
N GLY A 312 -3.37 53.03 -27.80
CA GLY A 312 -3.87 54.39 -28.07
C GLY A 312 -5.37 54.44 -28.40
N GLU A 313 -5.94 55.64 -28.46
CA GLU A 313 -7.38 55.87 -28.69
C GLU A 313 -7.89 55.26 -30.01
N ASN A 314 -7.04 55.21 -31.05
CA ASN A 314 -7.36 54.59 -32.34
C ASN A 314 -7.06 53.08 -32.41
N LEU A 315 -6.59 52.48 -31.31
CA LEU A 315 -6.13 51.09 -31.21
C LEU A 315 -4.98 50.71 -32.18
N ASP A 316 -4.35 51.68 -32.83
CA ASP A 316 -3.42 51.44 -33.94
C ASP A 316 -1.94 51.31 -33.56
N GLN A 317 -1.55 51.70 -32.35
CA GLN A 317 -0.16 51.60 -31.92
C GLN A 317 0.29 50.12 -31.79
N ALA A 318 1.59 49.90 -31.89
CA ALA A 318 2.17 48.60 -31.56
C ALA A 318 2.15 48.41 -30.03
N PRO A 319 1.76 47.23 -29.51
CA PRO A 319 1.79 47.01 -28.07
C PRO A 319 3.23 47.10 -27.57
N GLY A 320 3.50 48.08 -26.72
CA GLY A 320 4.80 48.19 -26.04
C GLY A 320 5.02 47.05 -25.04
N ALA A 321 6.23 46.97 -24.49
CA ALA A 321 6.58 46.01 -23.45
C ALA A 321 5.91 46.37 -22.10
N VAL A 322 4.60 46.16 -22.01
CA VAL A 322 3.78 46.46 -20.83
C VAL A 322 3.78 45.25 -19.89
N GLU A 323 4.13 45.48 -18.63
CA GLU A 323 3.98 44.50 -17.56
C GLU A 323 2.68 44.72 -16.78
N PHE A 324 2.06 43.60 -16.38
CA PHE A 324 0.87 43.50 -15.56
C PHE A 324 1.11 42.57 -14.37
N MET A 325 0.29 42.71 -13.34
CA MET A 325 0.27 41.90 -12.14
C MET A 325 -1.00 41.05 -12.12
N ILE A 326 -0.90 39.84 -11.57
CA ILE A 326 -2.03 38.91 -11.41
C ILE A 326 -2.30 38.70 -9.92
N LYS A 327 -3.58 38.77 -9.54
CA LYS A 327 -4.07 38.46 -8.19
C LYS A 327 -5.26 37.51 -8.22
N ARG A 328 -5.39 36.70 -7.16
CA ARG A 328 -6.53 35.82 -6.90
C ARG A 328 -7.27 36.29 -5.65
N ASP A 329 -8.60 36.23 -5.68
CA ASP A 329 -9.41 36.39 -4.47
C ASP A 329 -9.60 35.00 -3.83
N ILE A 330 -9.07 34.83 -2.61
CA ILE A 330 -9.22 33.61 -1.82
C ILE A 330 -9.87 34.02 -0.50
N ASP A 331 -11.09 33.51 -0.24
CA ASP A 331 -11.89 33.81 0.95
C ASP A 331 -12.05 35.31 1.28
N GLY A 332 -12.07 36.18 0.26
CA GLY A 332 -12.19 37.64 0.41
C GLY A 332 -10.86 38.36 0.63
N GLN A 333 -9.71 37.68 0.46
CA GLN A 333 -8.38 38.27 0.49
C GLN A 333 -7.72 38.24 -0.89
N GLU A 334 -7.42 39.43 -1.41
CA GLU A 334 -6.67 39.59 -2.66
C GLU A 334 -5.20 39.17 -2.48
N THR A 335 -4.86 37.98 -2.96
CA THR A 335 -3.52 37.41 -2.89
C THR A 335 -2.79 37.60 -4.22
N PHE A 336 -1.53 38.06 -4.17
CA PHE A 336 -0.69 38.22 -5.36
C PHE A 336 -0.20 36.86 -5.89
N VAL A 337 -0.29 36.66 -7.20
CA VAL A 337 0.05 35.38 -7.86
C VAL A 337 1.39 35.49 -8.60
N THR A 338 1.50 36.41 -9.57
CA THR A 338 2.71 36.59 -10.39
C THR A 338 2.71 37.91 -11.17
N LYS A 339 3.82 38.21 -11.87
CA LYS A 339 3.89 39.23 -12.93
C LYS A 339 3.87 38.58 -14.31
N VAL A 340 3.28 39.28 -15.28
CA VAL A 340 3.26 38.86 -16.68
C VAL A 340 3.66 40.02 -17.59
N ARG A 341 4.38 39.71 -18.67
CA ARG A 341 4.78 40.70 -19.69
C ARG A 341 3.98 40.47 -20.97
N LEU A 342 3.30 41.51 -21.43
CA LEU A 342 2.53 41.51 -22.67
C LEU A 342 3.46 41.28 -23.87
N GLN A 343 3.08 40.37 -24.77
CA GLN A 343 3.82 40.10 -26.02
C GLN A 343 3.01 40.49 -27.25
N GLN A 344 1.72 40.14 -27.29
CA GLN A 344 0.87 40.37 -28.45
C GLN A 344 -0.57 40.64 -28.02
N VAL A 345 -1.28 41.50 -28.77
CA VAL A 345 -2.70 41.79 -28.56
C VAL A 345 -3.46 41.54 -29.85
N ARG A 346 -4.53 40.73 -29.79
CA ARG A 346 -5.49 40.52 -30.89
C ARG A 346 -6.67 41.46 -30.69
N ARG A 347 -6.64 42.58 -31.43
CA ARG A 347 -7.58 43.71 -31.32
C ARG A 347 -9.04 43.27 -31.44
N ASP A 348 -9.35 42.45 -32.45
CA ASP A 348 -10.73 42.05 -32.78
C ASP A 348 -11.41 41.17 -31.71
N GLU A 349 -10.62 40.42 -30.95
CA GLU A 349 -11.10 39.45 -29.95
C GLU A 349 -10.93 39.96 -28.50
N LYS A 350 -10.30 41.13 -28.31
CA LYS A 350 -9.91 41.69 -26.99
C LYS A 350 -9.01 40.77 -26.15
N LEU A 351 -8.33 39.85 -26.81
CA LEU A 351 -7.42 38.88 -26.21
C LEU A 351 -5.98 39.34 -26.33
N ALA A 352 -5.17 39.08 -25.31
CA ALA A 352 -3.74 39.30 -25.34
C ALA A 352 -2.96 38.08 -24.85
N ILE A 353 -1.79 37.86 -25.43
CA ILE A 353 -0.83 36.83 -25.03
C ILE A 353 0.24 37.52 -24.18
N ALA A 354 0.48 37.00 -22.99
CA ALA A 354 1.52 37.46 -22.09
C ALA A 354 2.38 36.28 -21.61
N SER A 355 3.68 36.49 -21.45
CA SER A 355 4.59 35.52 -20.83
C SER A 355 4.61 35.69 -19.31
N ILE A 356 4.58 34.57 -18.59
CA ILE A 356 4.69 34.51 -17.14
C ILE A 356 6.15 34.77 -16.75
N LEU A 357 6.38 35.72 -15.84
CA LEU A 357 7.71 36.00 -15.31
C LEU A 357 7.95 35.11 -14.08
N GLY A 358 8.52 33.91 -14.31
CA GLY A 358 8.75 32.89 -13.27
C GLY A 358 9.48 33.40 -12.03
N ASP A 359 10.42 34.35 -12.18
CA ASP A 359 11.14 34.99 -11.07
C ASP A 359 10.24 35.75 -10.07
N TRP A 360 9.00 36.04 -10.46
CA TRP A 360 7.99 36.75 -9.65
C TRP A 360 6.79 35.88 -9.26
N GLN A 361 6.82 34.59 -9.58
CA GLN A 361 5.71 33.67 -9.34
C GLN A 361 5.69 33.17 -7.90
N GLN A 362 4.65 33.55 -7.15
CA GLN A 362 4.40 33.06 -5.78
C GLN A 362 3.41 31.89 -5.76
N MET A 363 2.50 31.85 -6.73
CA MET A 363 1.50 30.80 -6.94
C MET A 363 1.31 30.51 -8.42
N ASN A 364 0.77 29.35 -8.78
CA ASN A 364 0.42 29.04 -10.16
C ASN A 364 -0.78 29.90 -10.61
N VAL A 365 -0.76 30.33 -11.88
CA VAL A 365 -1.83 31.11 -12.49
C VAL A 365 -3.00 30.18 -12.85
N GLU A 366 -4.23 30.61 -12.60
CA GLU A 366 -5.44 29.85 -12.93
C GLU A 366 -6.42 30.68 -13.76
N GLU A 367 -7.35 30.01 -14.44
CA GLU A 367 -8.42 30.65 -15.20
C GLU A 367 -9.34 31.43 -14.27
N GLY A 368 -9.65 32.68 -14.63
CA GLY A 368 -10.45 33.61 -13.83
C GLY A 368 -9.66 34.55 -12.92
N ASP A 369 -8.34 34.36 -12.75
CA ASP A 369 -7.47 35.27 -12.01
C ASP A 369 -7.53 36.71 -12.56
N ILE A 370 -7.37 37.71 -11.68
CA ILE A 370 -7.60 39.13 -11.99
C ILE A 370 -6.30 39.79 -12.43
N VAL A 371 -6.32 40.42 -13.60
CA VAL A 371 -5.21 41.20 -14.15
C VAL A 371 -5.33 42.65 -13.70
N PHE A 372 -4.28 43.19 -13.11
CA PHE A 372 -4.21 44.58 -12.66
C PHE A 372 -2.84 45.21 -12.93
N LYS A 373 -2.73 46.52 -12.68
CA LYS A 373 -1.47 47.28 -12.69
C LYS A 373 -1.42 48.24 -11.51
#